data_AF-A0A939K0F1-F1
#
_entry.id   AF-A0A939K0F1-F1
#
_cell.length_a   1.000
_cell.length_b   1.000
_cell.length_c   1.000
_cell.angle_alpha   90.00
_cell.angle_beta   90.00
_cell.angle_gamma   90.00
#
_symmetry.space_group_name_H-M   'P 1'
#
loop_
_entity.id
_entity.type
_entity.pdbx_description
1 polymer ?
#
loop_
_entity_poly.entity_id
_entity_poly.type
_entity_poly.pdbx_seq_one_letter_code
_entity_poly.pdbx_strand_id
1 'polypeptide(L)'
;MKKALFLAPLALAALSLQAAPTPGKPGKKAPATRPIIVPDPNNGGLKLAPGFSALVFADNLGKARHAAVDPVTGTVFVRLEKLKDGNGTVQLRDTNGDGRAEETVTFGNYAGTGAAVVNGYLYASSDTSVYRYQLTNGKVLAETKPEPIVVGLTLQRQHASKSLTVSPDGRLFVNFGAPSNACQEKDRQPGSKGQTPCPLLENYAGIWVFDANKPNQRQSDGKRYATGIRNAVALDWNTATNTLYALQHGRDNLNNWGGAFTDEVSAELPSEEFLMVKDGADFGWPYCYNDHYQKKKLLAPEYGGDGKREDQCAGKDKPIMAFPGHWAPNDLLFYTGNQFPARYKNGAFVCFHGSWNRAPLKQGGYFVAFIPFGKDGRPSGNYEVFAENFAGVAEQGTPGQNSNAGKLDLASPGDAKHRPMGLAQGPDGSLYITDSVKGTVWRVMASAKK
;
A
#
# COMPACT_ATOMS: atom_id res chain seq x y z
N MET A 1 -27.98 4.94 97.48
CA MET A 1 -27.00 4.73 96.38
C MET A 1 -26.96 5.99 95.53
N LYS A 2 -25.77 6.58 95.40
CA LYS A 2 -25.52 7.88 94.76
C LYS A 2 -25.65 7.78 93.24
N LYS A 3 -26.31 8.75 92.60
CA LYS A 3 -25.96 9.28 91.26
C LYS A 3 -26.53 10.70 91.15
N ALA A 4 -25.65 11.69 91.27
CA ALA A 4 -25.93 13.10 91.02
C ALA A 4 -25.87 13.36 89.51
N LEU A 5 -26.85 14.08 88.98
CA LEU A 5 -26.91 14.52 87.60
C LEU A 5 -26.47 15.99 87.56
N PHE A 6 -25.27 16.26 87.05
CA PHE A 6 -24.79 17.61 86.77
C PHE A 6 -25.26 18.04 85.38
N LEU A 7 -26.03 19.14 85.30
CA LEU A 7 -26.26 19.87 84.05
C LEU A 7 -25.03 20.75 83.76
N ALA A 8 -24.45 20.61 82.56
CA ALA A 8 -23.48 21.54 82.01
C ALA A 8 -24.19 22.49 81.02
N PRO A 9 -23.91 23.81 81.02
CA PRO A 9 -24.46 24.72 80.02
C PRO A 9 -23.61 24.68 78.74
N LEU A 10 -24.26 24.50 77.59
CA LEU A 10 -23.64 24.68 76.28
C LEU A 10 -23.47 26.19 76.00
N ALA A 11 -22.23 26.65 75.90
CA ALA A 11 -21.90 27.97 75.37
C ALA A 11 -21.88 27.92 73.83
N LEU A 12 -22.70 28.73 73.17
CA LEU A 12 -22.71 28.89 71.72
C LEU A 12 -21.60 29.88 71.32
N ALA A 13 -20.49 29.38 70.78
CA ALA A 13 -19.45 30.21 70.19
C ALA A 13 -19.81 30.55 68.74
N ALA A 14 -19.97 31.84 68.43
CA ALA A 14 -20.15 32.32 67.06
C ALA A 14 -18.82 32.25 66.30
N LEU A 15 -18.69 31.33 65.34
CA LEU A 15 -17.59 31.31 64.38
C LEU A 15 -17.88 32.28 63.23
N SER A 16 -17.07 33.33 63.11
CA SER A 16 -17.01 34.17 61.92
C SER A 16 -16.27 33.43 60.79
N LEU A 17 -17.00 33.03 59.73
CA LEU A 17 -16.38 32.56 58.49
C LEU A 17 -15.78 33.77 57.74
N GLN A 18 -14.45 33.87 57.72
CA GLN A 18 -13.75 34.66 56.70
C GLN A 18 -13.69 33.84 55.41
N ALA A 19 -14.27 34.39 54.33
CA ALA A 19 -14.21 33.80 53.00
C ALA A 19 -12.77 33.86 52.45
N ALA A 20 -12.21 32.70 52.13
CA ALA A 20 -10.95 32.60 51.40
C ALA A 20 -11.14 33.07 49.93
N PRO A 21 -10.16 33.75 49.32
CA PRO A 21 -10.25 34.17 47.94
C PRO A 21 -10.24 32.96 46.99
N THR A 22 -11.20 32.94 46.07
CA THR A 22 -11.32 31.92 45.01
C THR A 22 -10.07 31.91 44.12
N PRO A 23 -9.52 30.73 43.77
CA PRO A 23 -8.43 30.65 42.79
C PRO A 23 -8.92 31.14 41.42
N GLY A 24 -8.20 32.10 40.84
CA GLY A 24 -8.49 32.63 39.51
C GLY A 24 -8.48 31.53 38.45
N LYS A 25 -9.44 31.59 37.53
CA LYS A 25 -9.52 30.69 36.36
C LYS A 25 -8.18 30.72 35.60
N PRO A 26 -7.57 29.57 35.26
CA PRO A 26 -6.39 29.56 34.41
C PRO A 26 -6.74 30.21 33.06
N GLY A 27 -5.96 31.21 32.68
CA GLY A 27 -6.11 31.89 31.41
C GLY A 27 -6.03 30.89 30.26
N LYS A 28 -7.00 30.96 29.32
CA LYS A 28 -6.94 30.21 28.06
C LYS A 28 -5.66 30.64 27.33
N LYS A 29 -4.65 29.76 27.28
CA LYS A 29 -3.53 29.93 26.33
C LYS A 29 -4.14 30.05 24.94
N ALA A 30 -3.78 31.11 24.21
CA ALA A 30 -4.14 31.24 22.80
C ALA A 30 -3.69 29.96 22.07
N PRO A 31 -4.49 29.42 21.13
CA PRO A 31 -4.06 28.27 20.35
C PRO A 31 -2.74 28.64 19.67
N ALA A 32 -1.69 27.83 19.88
CA ALA A 32 -0.46 27.99 19.11
C ALA A 32 -0.84 27.91 17.64
N THR A 33 -0.56 28.97 16.88
CA THR A 33 -0.71 28.99 15.43
C THR A 33 0.11 27.84 14.87
N ARG A 34 -0.55 26.84 14.26
CA ARG A 34 0.15 25.74 13.61
C ARG A 34 1.13 26.32 12.57
N PRO A 35 2.37 25.82 12.49
CA PRO A 35 3.31 26.28 11.48
C PRO A 35 2.72 26.12 10.08
N ILE A 36 3.06 27.06 9.20
CA ILE A 36 2.74 26.92 7.78
C ILE A 36 3.73 25.91 7.21
N ILE A 37 3.22 24.82 6.65
CA ILE A 37 4.06 23.85 5.95
C ILE A 37 4.54 24.48 4.64
N VAL A 38 5.86 24.52 4.45
CA VAL A 38 6.50 25.08 3.26
C VAL A 38 6.98 23.93 2.37
N PRO A 39 6.48 23.81 1.13
CA PRO A 39 6.94 22.81 0.18
C PRO A 39 8.42 22.96 -0.17
N ASP A 40 9.07 21.87 -0.57
CA ASP A 40 10.44 21.91 -1.04
C ASP A 40 10.55 22.58 -2.42
N PRO A 41 11.66 23.26 -2.72
CA PRO A 41 12.00 23.65 -4.08
C PRO A 41 11.87 22.45 -5.03
N ASN A 42 11.21 22.66 -6.17
CA ASN A 42 10.94 21.63 -7.17
C ASN A 42 10.27 20.36 -6.59
N ASN A 43 9.44 20.50 -5.54
CA ASN A 43 8.69 19.42 -4.89
C ASN A 43 9.56 18.23 -4.45
N GLY A 44 10.79 18.47 -4.02
CA GLY A 44 11.72 17.39 -3.66
C GLY A 44 12.10 16.50 -4.85
N GLY A 45 12.10 17.07 -6.06
CA GLY A 45 12.43 16.38 -7.30
C GLY A 45 11.23 15.82 -8.08
N LEU A 46 10.02 15.85 -7.51
CA LEU A 46 8.82 15.33 -8.18
C LEU A 46 8.21 16.35 -9.14
N LYS A 47 7.64 15.85 -10.24
CA LYS A 47 6.66 16.61 -11.02
C LYS A 47 5.27 16.13 -10.64
N LEU A 48 4.40 17.07 -10.25
CA LEU A 48 3.08 16.78 -9.70
C LEU A 48 1.98 17.30 -10.63
N ALA A 49 0.78 16.74 -10.49
CA ALA A 49 -0.42 17.29 -11.09
C ALA A 49 -0.62 18.78 -10.69
N PRO A 50 -1.24 19.60 -11.56
CA PRO A 50 -1.51 21.00 -11.24
C PRO A 50 -2.26 21.17 -9.91
N GLY A 51 -1.86 22.18 -9.13
CA GLY A 51 -2.49 22.47 -7.83
C GLY A 51 -1.94 21.67 -6.65
N PHE A 52 -0.83 20.95 -6.82
CA PHE A 52 -0.15 20.22 -5.75
C PHE A 52 1.28 20.70 -5.55
N SER A 53 1.78 20.48 -4.35
CA SER A 53 3.18 20.71 -3.98
C SER A 53 3.63 19.62 -3.00
N ALA A 54 4.93 19.39 -2.89
CA ALA A 54 5.47 18.39 -1.98
C ALA A 54 6.73 18.86 -1.26
N LEU A 55 7.04 18.17 -0.16
CA LEU A 55 8.32 18.21 0.52
C LEU A 55 8.80 16.78 0.80
N VAL A 56 10.10 16.64 1.04
CA VAL A 56 10.70 15.42 1.59
C VAL A 56 10.44 15.37 3.09
N PHE A 57 9.55 14.46 3.49
CA PHE A 57 9.17 14.23 4.88
C PHE A 57 10.30 13.56 5.66
N ALA A 58 10.92 12.55 5.05
CA ALA A 58 12.07 11.83 5.56
C ALA A 58 12.88 11.27 4.38
N ASP A 59 14.14 10.96 4.59
CA ASP A 59 15.01 10.37 3.57
C ASP A 59 16.00 9.38 4.19
N ASN A 60 16.70 8.64 3.33
CA ASN A 60 17.74 7.68 3.70
C ASN A 60 17.24 6.56 4.61
N LEU A 61 15.99 6.14 4.47
CA LEU A 61 15.41 5.06 5.28
C LEU A 61 15.89 3.67 4.84
N GLY A 62 16.52 3.56 3.68
CA GLY A 62 16.87 2.30 3.06
C GLY A 62 15.80 1.85 2.07
N LYS A 63 15.60 0.54 1.90
CA LYS A 63 14.66 0.02 0.91
C LYS A 63 13.21 0.07 1.38
N ALA A 64 12.61 1.25 1.40
CA ALA A 64 11.24 1.44 1.86
C ALA A 64 10.21 0.69 0.99
N ARG A 65 9.14 0.23 1.64
CA ARG A 65 8.01 -0.52 1.09
C ARG A 65 6.70 0.19 1.42
N HIS A 66 5.63 -0.53 1.81
CA HIS A 66 4.36 0.10 2.14
C HIS A 66 4.53 0.98 3.37
N ALA A 67 3.69 2.02 3.43
CA ALA A 67 3.57 2.88 4.57
C ALA A 67 2.15 2.84 5.12
N ALA A 68 1.99 3.16 6.40
CA ALA A 68 0.70 3.40 7.02
C ALA A 68 0.82 4.60 7.94
N VAL A 69 -0.27 5.34 8.12
CA VAL A 69 -0.28 6.52 8.99
C VAL A 69 -1.33 6.32 10.09
N ASP A 70 -0.96 6.62 11.32
CA ASP A 70 -1.93 6.72 12.39
C ASP A 70 -2.89 7.90 12.11
N PRO A 71 -4.20 7.66 11.96
CA PRO A 71 -5.14 8.69 11.53
C PRO A 71 -5.46 9.71 12.62
N VAL A 72 -4.91 9.57 13.84
CA VAL A 72 -5.12 10.48 14.96
C VAL A 72 -3.90 11.38 15.17
N THR A 73 -2.71 10.79 15.26
CA THR A 73 -1.46 11.51 15.58
C THR A 73 -0.66 11.90 14.34
N GLY A 74 -0.91 11.28 13.19
CA GLY A 74 -0.11 11.47 11.98
C GLY A 74 1.25 10.78 12.02
N THR A 75 1.50 9.87 12.97
CA THR A 75 2.72 9.04 12.98
C THR A 75 2.76 8.20 11.71
N VAL A 76 3.85 8.28 10.96
CA VAL A 76 4.06 7.50 9.73
C VAL A 76 4.89 6.26 10.06
N PHE A 77 4.42 5.10 9.63
CA PHE A 77 5.12 3.83 9.73
C PHE A 77 5.51 3.37 8.32
N VAL A 78 6.78 3.00 8.13
CA VAL A 78 7.33 2.56 6.84
C VAL A 78 7.99 1.20 7.01
N ARG A 79 7.60 0.22 6.18
CA ARG A 79 8.25 -1.09 6.15
C ARG A 79 9.49 -1.08 5.26
N LEU A 80 10.46 -1.93 5.57
CA LEU A 80 11.70 -2.07 4.81
C LEU A 80 11.82 -3.48 4.22
N GLU A 81 12.19 -3.55 2.94
CA GLU A 81 12.48 -4.81 2.23
C GLU A 81 13.71 -5.53 2.83
N LYS A 82 14.62 -4.74 3.41
CA LYS A 82 15.82 -5.24 4.07
C LYS A 82 15.91 -4.62 5.46
N LEU A 83 16.44 -5.37 6.41
CA LEU A 83 16.75 -4.83 7.72
C LEU A 83 17.78 -3.69 7.58
N LYS A 84 17.54 -2.62 8.31
CA LYS A 84 18.49 -1.53 8.56
C LYS A 84 18.77 -1.53 10.06
N ASP A 85 20.03 -1.69 10.43
CA ASP A 85 20.47 -1.78 11.84
C ASP A 85 19.69 -2.82 12.65
N GLY A 86 19.38 -3.96 12.02
CA GLY A 86 18.62 -5.06 12.62
C GLY A 86 17.10 -4.89 12.65
N ASN A 87 16.57 -3.73 12.21
CA ASN A 87 15.15 -3.40 12.26
C ASN A 87 14.54 -3.27 10.85
N GLY A 88 13.26 -3.62 10.70
CA GLY A 88 12.53 -3.62 9.43
C GLY A 88 11.36 -2.64 9.36
N THR A 89 11.00 -1.98 10.47
CA THR A 89 9.99 -0.90 10.48
C THR A 89 10.64 0.40 10.94
N VAL A 90 10.28 1.49 10.28
CA VAL A 90 10.62 2.86 10.67
C VAL A 90 9.33 3.58 11.12
N GLN A 91 9.37 4.22 12.27
CA GLN A 91 8.36 5.13 12.80
C GLN A 91 8.89 6.55 12.69
N LEU A 92 8.13 7.44 12.07
CA LEU A 92 8.49 8.81 11.77
C LEU A 92 7.43 9.76 12.33
N ARG A 93 7.86 10.85 12.98
CA ARG A 93 6.95 11.89 13.48
C ARG A 93 7.47 13.29 13.21
N ASP A 94 6.54 14.11 12.74
CA ASP A 94 6.62 15.57 12.76
C ASP A 94 6.25 16.05 14.17
N THR A 95 7.23 16.58 14.88
CA THR A 95 7.13 17.00 16.27
C THR A 95 7.00 18.50 16.42
N ASN A 96 7.39 19.27 15.40
CA ASN A 96 7.34 20.73 15.40
C ASN A 96 6.20 21.29 14.54
N GLY A 97 5.57 20.48 13.69
CA GLY A 97 4.46 20.81 12.80
C GLY A 97 4.86 21.44 11.47
N ASP A 98 6.15 21.43 11.10
CA ASP A 98 6.68 22.08 9.88
C ASP A 98 6.48 21.25 8.60
N GLY A 99 6.01 20.02 8.77
CA GLY A 99 5.74 19.10 7.69
C GLY A 99 6.79 18.01 7.51
N ARG A 100 7.89 17.97 8.27
CA ARG A 100 8.98 16.99 8.18
C ARG A 100 9.05 16.09 9.41
N ALA A 101 9.79 15.00 9.32
CA ALA A 101 10.01 14.11 10.47
C ALA A 101 11.28 14.51 11.23
N GLU A 102 11.17 14.81 12.52
CA GLU A 102 12.34 14.98 13.42
C GLU A 102 12.61 13.70 14.21
N GLU A 103 11.57 12.98 14.61
CA GLU A 103 11.71 11.75 15.40
C GLU A 103 11.69 10.55 14.46
N THR A 104 12.79 9.79 14.43
CA THR A 104 12.90 8.51 13.74
C THR A 104 13.22 7.41 14.73
N VAL A 105 12.33 6.41 14.84
CA VAL A 105 12.52 5.22 15.67
C VAL A 105 12.42 3.99 14.77
N THR A 106 13.31 3.01 14.94
CA THR A 106 13.24 1.75 14.21
C THR A 106 12.97 0.58 15.15
N PHE A 107 12.21 -0.40 14.68
CA PHE A 107 11.85 -1.60 15.45
C PHE A 107 11.46 -2.76 14.53
N GLY A 108 11.18 -3.92 15.14
CA GLY A 108 10.76 -5.13 14.44
C GLY A 108 11.92 -5.78 13.71
N ASN A 109 12.44 -6.87 14.25
CA ASN A 109 13.62 -7.59 13.75
C ASN A 109 13.33 -8.48 12.52
N TYR A 110 12.42 -8.05 11.64
CA TYR A 110 12.07 -8.75 10.40
C TYR A 110 11.78 -7.76 9.28
N ALA A 111 12.34 -8.06 8.10
CA ALA A 111 12.04 -7.36 6.87
C ALA A 111 10.71 -7.82 6.27
N GLY A 112 10.14 -7.05 5.34
CA GLY A 112 8.91 -7.39 4.65
C GLY A 112 8.29 -6.19 3.96
N THR A 113 6.97 -6.20 3.75
CA THR A 113 6.33 -5.20 2.90
C THR A 113 5.11 -4.52 3.50
N GLY A 114 4.14 -5.26 4.04
CA GLY A 114 2.79 -4.75 4.31
C GLY A 114 2.72 -3.95 5.60
N ALA A 115 1.94 -2.87 5.58
CA ALA A 115 1.65 -2.01 6.71
C ALA A 115 0.20 -1.56 6.67
N ALA A 116 -0.51 -1.58 7.79
CA ALA A 116 -1.82 -0.97 7.94
C ALA A 116 -2.03 -0.51 9.39
N VAL A 117 -2.68 0.63 9.60
CA VAL A 117 -3.09 1.07 10.95
C VAL A 117 -4.61 1.00 11.05
N VAL A 118 -5.11 0.11 11.91
CA VAL A 118 -6.54 -0.10 12.12
C VAL A 118 -6.81 -0.34 13.61
N ASN A 119 -7.82 0.34 14.15
CA ASN A 119 -8.29 0.19 15.53
C ASN A 119 -7.18 0.29 16.60
N GLY A 120 -6.25 1.24 16.43
CA GLY A 120 -5.15 1.47 17.39
C GLY A 120 -4.04 0.42 17.33
N TYR A 121 -3.99 -0.42 16.29
CA TYR A 121 -2.91 -1.35 16.02
C TYR A 121 -2.21 -1.03 14.70
N LEU A 122 -0.89 -1.15 14.68
CA LEU A 122 -0.11 -1.27 13.45
C LEU A 122 0.00 -2.76 13.10
N TYR A 123 -0.55 -3.16 11.97
CA TYR A 123 -0.29 -4.45 11.33
C TYR A 123 0.94 -4.33 10.43
N ALA A 124 1.86 -5.29 10.53
CA ALA A 124 3.09 -5.32 9.77
C ALA A 124 3.45 -6.76 9.37
N SER A 125 3.90 -6.97 8.14
CA SER A 125 4.25 -8.31 7.66
C SER A 125 5.73 -8.53 7.42
N SER A 126 6.16 -9.77 7.65
CA SER A 126 7.34 -10.36 7.02
C SER A 126 6.95 -11.17 5.78
N ASP A 127 7.91 -11.83 5.16
CA ASP A 127 7.63 -12.80 4.09
C ASP A 127 6.95 -14.09 4.59
N THR A 128 6.98 -14.34 5.90
CA THR A 128 6.54 -15.58 6.54
C THR A 128 5.46 -15.42 7.63
N SER A 129 5.13 -14.18 8.00
CA SER A 129 4.23 -13.88 9.10
C SER A 129 3.56 -12.51 8.96
N VAL A 130 2.43 -12.33 9.64
CA VAL A 130 1.81 -11.03 9.93
C VAL A 130 1.80 -10.82 11.43
N TYR A 131 2.24 -9.65 11.87
CA TYR A 131 2.26 -9.22 13.26
C TYR A 131 1.36 -8.00 13.44
N ARG A 132 0.94 -7.73 14.67
CA ARG A 132 0.42 -6.42 15.06
C ARG A 132 1.12 -5.87 16.29
N TYR A 133 1.17 -4.55 16.39
CA TYR A 133 1.71 -3.81 17.53
C TYR A 133 0.61 -2.91 18.08
N GLN A 134 0.41 -2.94 19.40
CA GLN A 134 -0.44 -1.96 20.06
C GLN A 134 0.19 -0.57 19.89
N LEU A 135 -0.61 0.40 19.46
CA LEU A 135 -0.20 1.80 19.45
C LEU A 135 -0.60 2.46 20.77
N THR A 136 0.34 3.18 21.36
CA THR A 136 0.14 4.06 22.52
C THR A 136 0.44 5.48 22.07
N ASN A 137 -0.60 6.34 22.04
CA ASN A 137 -0.51 7.69 21.47
C ASN A 137 0.10 7.69 20.05
N GLY A 138 -0.36 6.76 19.21
CA GLY A 138 0.09 6.62 17.82
C GLY A 138 1.54 6.16 17.68
N LYS A 139 2.14 5.56 18.72
CA LYS A 139 3.51 5.03 18.69
C LYS A 139 3.57 3.56 19.06
N VAL A 140 4.53 2.85 18.49
CA VAL A 140 5.04 1.60 19.05
C VAL A 140 6.14 1.99 20.06
N LEU A 141 5.94 1.67 21.33
CA LEU A 141 6.92 1.94 22.39
C LEU A 141 8.01 0.87 22.39
N ALA A 142 9.19 1.16 22.94
CA ALA A 142 10.36 0.26 22.89
C ALA A 142 10.09 -1.12 23.51
N GLU A 143 9.26 -1.17 24.55
CA GLU A 143 8.84 -2.38 25.26
C GLU A 143 7.67 -3.13 24.58
N THR A 144 7.08 -2.55 23.53
CA THR A 144 5.94 -3.14 22.83
C THR A 144 6.39 -4.36 22.04
N LYS A 145 5.98 -5.55 22.49
CA LYS A 145 6.24 -6.80 21.77
C LYS A 145 5.21 -6.97 20.63
N PRO A 146 5.62 -7.48 19.45
CA PRO A 146 4.68 -7.84 18.40
C PRO A 146 3.81 -9.00 18.85
N GLU A 147 2.51 -8.92 18.58
CA GLU A 147 1.60 -10.06 18.64
C GLU A 147 1.56 -10.73 17.25
N PRO A 148 1.91 -12.03 17.14
CA PRO A 148 1.78 -12.76 15.89
C PRO A 148 0.31 -13.03 15.55
N ILE A 149 -0.14 -12.60 14.36
CA ILE A 149 -1.51 -12.81 13.85
C ILE A 149 -1.55 -13.99 12.89
N VAL A 150 -0.64 -14.00 11.91
CA VAL A 150 -0.46 -15.12 10.99
C VAL A 150 0.99 -15.57 11.07
N VAL A 151 1.24 -16.88 11.19
CA VAL A 151 2.58 -17.44 11.38
C VAL A 151 2.80 -18.70 10.55
N GLY A 152 4.08 -19.05 10.37
CA GLY A 152 4.47 -20.31 9.76
C GLY A 152 4.16 -20.37 8.26
N LEU A 153 4.06 -19.21 7.58
CA LEU A 153 3.95 -19.18 6.14
C LEU A 153 5.30 -19.55 5.53
N THR A 154 5.28 -20.31 4.44
CA THR A 154 6.49 -20.73 3.75
C THR A 154 7.22 -19.54 3.15
N LEU A 155 8.54 -19.46 3.37
CA LEU A 155 9.39 -18.50 2.66
C LEU A 155 9.48 -18.92 1.20
N GLN A 156 8.97 -18.07 0.32
CA GLN A 156 8.93 -18.35 -1.12
C GLN A 156 10.20 -17.85 -1.80
N ARG A 157 10.66 -18.57 -2.82
CA ARG A 157 11.80 -18.13 -3.65
C ARG A 157 11.51 -16.91 -4.52
N GLN A 158 10.23 -16.67 -4.83
CA GLN A 158 9.71 -15.57 -5.63
C GLN A 158 8.38 -15.12 -5.01
N HIS A 159 8.06 -13.83 -5.11
CA HIS A 159 6.80 -13.25 -4.65
C HIS A 159 6.47 -13.51 -3.17
N ALA A 160 7.50 -13.55 -2.33
CA ALA A 160 7.37 -13.83 -0.89
C ALA A 160 6.66 -12.72 -0.09
N SER A 161 6.62 -11.52 -0.64
CA SER A 161 6.00 -10.33 -0.05
C SER A 161 4.53 -10.55 0.32
N LYS A 162 4.21 -10.29 1.59
CA LYS A 162 2.85 -10.35 2.14
C LYS A 162 2.26 -8.94 2.31
N SER A 163 1.87 -8.29 1.22
CA SER A 163 1.03 -7.09 1.30
C SER A 163 -0.30 -7.43 1.96
N LEU A 164 -0.89 -6.46 2.66
CA LEU A 164 -2.09 -6.68 3.44
C LEU A 164 -2.96 -5.42 3.51
N THR A 165 -4.25 -5.64 3.74
CA THR A 165 -5.18 -4.60 4.21
C THR A 165 -6.11 -5.21 5.26
N VAL A 166 -6.63 -4.39 6.15
CA VAL A 166 -7.58 -4.81 7.19
C VAL A 166 -8.86 -4.01 6.98
N SER A 167 -9.96 -4.73 6.74
CA SER A 167 -11.26 -4.09 6.58
C SER A 167 -11.84 -3.66 7.94
N PRO A 168 -12.79 -2.71 7.99
CA PRO A 168 -13.35 -2.20 9.24
C PRO A 168 -13.99 -3.26 10.13
N ASP A 169 -14.45 -4.37 9.56
CA ASP A 169 -15.07 -5.49 10.28
C ASP A 169 -14.04 -6.47 10.90
N GLY A 170 -12.75 -6.20 10.77
CA GLY A 170 -11.69 -7.01 11.35
C GLY A 170 -11.21 -8.16 10.46
N ARG A 171 -11.62 -8.26 9.19
CA ARG A 171 -11.00 -9.20 8.25
C ARG A 171 -9.66 -8.67 7.74
N LEU A 172 -8.61 -9.49 7.91
CA LEU A 172 -7.26 -9.28 7.40
C LEU A 172 -7.10 -10.00 6.06
N PHE A 173 -6.91 -9.23 4.98
CA PHE A 173 -6.64 -9.76 3.64
C PHE A 173 -5.14 -9.72 3.36
N VAL A 174 -4.58 -10.82 2.88
CA VAL A 174 -3.13 -10.98 2.67
C VAL A 174 -2.87 -11.59 1.29
N ASN A 175 -1.93 -10.99 0.55
CA ASN A 175 -1.44 -11.53 -0.71
C ASN A 175 -0.59 -12.80 -0.49
N PHE A 176 -0.86 -13.83 -1.28
CA PHE A 176 -0.04 -15.04 -1.39
C PHE A 176 0.39 -15.18 -2.85
N GLY A 177 1.44 -14.45 -3.23
CA GLY A 177 1.97 -14.47 -4.60
C GLY A 177 2.49 -15.85 -5.01
N ALA A 178 2.54 -16.14 -6.31
CA ALA A 178 2.99 -17.43 -6.83
C ALA A 178 4.53 -17.55 -6.81
N PRO A 179 5.12 -18.65 -6.32
CA PRO A 179 6.57 -18.88 -6.37
C PRO A 179 7.07 -19.32 -7.78
N SER A 180 6.45 -18.81 -8.84
CA SER A 180 6.73 -19.09 -10.24
C SER A 180 6.20 -17.97 -11.12
N ASN A 181 6.78 -17.83 -12.31
CA ASN A 181 6.33 -16.89 -13.31
C ASN A 181 4.98 -17.27 -13.95
N ALA A 182 4.85 -18.51 -14.41
CA ALA A 182 3.67 -19.00 -15.16
C ALA A 182 3.32 -20.48 -14.86
N CYS A 183 3.75 -21.00 -13.70
CA CYS A 183 3.56 -22.40 -13.28
C CYS A 183 4.11 -23.43 -14.30
N GLN A 184 5.29 -23.13 -14.85
CA GLN A 184 5.99 -23.99 -15.80
C GLN A 184 6.66 -25.17 -15.10
N GLU A 185 6.90 -26.26 -15.83
CA GLU A 185 7.73 -27.39 -15.36
C GLU A 185 9.16 -26.92 -15.01
N LYS A 186 9.74 -26.06 -15.86
CA LYS A 186 11.03 -25.40 -15.66
C LYS A 186 10.82 -23.89 -15.75
N ASP A 187 10.62 -23.25 -14.60
CA ASP A 187 10.30 -21.82 -14.50
C ASP A 187 11.24 -20.93 -15.35
N ARG A 188 10.64 -20.06 -16.19
CA ARG A 188 11.32 -19.10 -17.07
C ARG A 188 12.22 -19.69 -18.16
N GLN A 189 12.25 -21.01 -18.34
CA GLN A 189 12.97 -21.61 -19.46
C GLN A 189 12.18 -21.44 -20.77
N PRO A 190 12.82 -21.00 -21.87
CA PRO A 190 12.18 -20.90 -23.18
C PRO A 190 11.50 -22.21 -23.58
N GLY A 191 10.23 -22.14 -24.00
CA GLY A 191 9.47 -23.32 -24.42
C GLY A 191 9.07 -24.30 -23.31
N SER A 192 9.30 -24.01 -22.02
CA SER A 192 8.87 -24.89 -20.94
C SER A 192 7.35 -24.88 -20.75
N LYS A 193 6.73 -26.06 -20.90
CA LYS A 193 5.29 -26.27 -20.73
C LYS A 193 4.78 -25.90 -19.33
N GLY A 194 3.52 -25.49 -19.28
CA GLY A 194 2.77 -25.26 -18.06
C GLY A 194 2.30 -26.56 -17.41
N GLN A 195 2.24 -26.58 -16.08
CA GLN A 195 1.76 -27.74 -15.32
C GLN A 195 0.22 -27.73 -15.24
N THR A 196 -0.42 -28.84 -15.62
CA THR A 196 -1.89 -28.98 -15.56
C THR A 196 -2.27 -30.27 -14.80
N PRO A 197 -2.93 -30.18 -13.63
CA PRO A 197 -3.25 -28.94 -12.89
C PRO A 197 -1.98 -28.24 -12.36
N CYS A 198 -2.06 -26.92 -12.16
CA CYS A 198 -0.96 -26.16 -11.55
C CYS A 198 -0.97 -26.41 -10.04
N PRO A 199 0.09 -27.01 -9.46
CA PRO A 199 0.11 -27.36 -8.04
C PRO A 199 0.14 -26.12 -7.13
N LEU A 200 0.54 -24.96 -7.64
CA LEU A 200 0.68 -23.74 -6.85
C LEU A 200 -0.67 -23.12 -6.44
N LEU A 201 -1.75 -23.38 -7.18
CA LEU A 201 -3.06 -22.79 -6.92
C LEU A 201 -3.68 -23.24 -5.60
N GLU A 202 -3.21 -24.36 -5.03
CA GLU A 202 -3.66 -24.83 -3.73
C GLU A 202 -3.34 -23.81 -2.63
N ASN A 203 -2.12 -23.29 -2.63
CA ASN A 203 -1.57 -22.48 -1.52
C ASN A 203 -1.13 -21.06 -1.93
N TYR A 204 -1.16 -20.72 -3.22
CA TYR A 204 -0.64 -19.45 -3.74
C TYR A 204 -1.47 -18.93 -4.91
N ALA A 205 -0.98 -17.85 -5.50
CA ALA A 205 -1.60 -17.12 -6.59
C ALA A 205 -3.02 -16.62 -6.24
N GLY A 206 -3.13 -15.94 -5.11
CA GLY A 206 -4.42 -15.46 -4.63
C GLY A 206 -4.31 -14.58 -3.40
N ILE A 207 -5.47 -14.27 -2.83
CA ILE A 207 -5.61 -13.50 -1.60
C ILE A 207 -6.31 -14.39 -0.57
N TRP A 208 -5.75 -14.45 0.64
CA TRP A 208 -6.35 -15.16 1.77
C TRP A 208 -6.92 -14.15 2.76
N VAL A 209 -8.01 -14.54 3.44
CA VAL A 209 -8.65 -13.78 4.50
C VAL A 209 -8.52 -14.51 5.84
N PHE A 210 -8.16 -13.76 6.86
CA PHE A 210 -7.98 -14.18 8.25
C PHE A 210 -8.77 -13.26 9.19
N ASP A 211 -8.93 -13.65 10.45
CA ASP A 211 -9.42 -12.74 11.50
C ASP A 211 -8.24 -11.91 12.02
N ALA A 212 -8.28 -10.58 11.89
CA ALA A 212 -7.22 -9.69 12.34
C ALA A 212 -7.01 -9.70 13.87
N ASN A 213 -8.01 -10.18 14.63
CA ASN A 213 -7.99 -10.21 16.09
C ASN A 213 -7.66 -11.59 16.67
N LYS A 214 -7.49 -12.61 15.83
CA LYS A 214 -7.12 -13.96 16.26
C LYS A 214 -5.61 -14.17 16.11
N PRO A 215 -4.86 -14.34 17.20
CA PRO A 215 -3.41 -14.57 17.11
C PRO A 215 -3.08 -15.99 16.62
N ASN A 216 -1.84 -16.15 16.13
CA ASN A 216 -1.22 -17.43 15.78
C ASN A 216 -1.97 -18.29 14.74
N GLN A 217 -2.70 -17.67 13.81
CA GLN A 217 -3.29 -18.39 12.68
C GLN A 217 -2.20 -18.91 11.73
N ARG A 218 -2.42 -20.07 11.13
CA ARG A 218 -1.63 -20.62 10.02
C ARG A 218 -2.39 -20.43 8.73
N GLN A 219 -1.76 -20.66 7.58
CA GLN A 219 -2.44 -20.57 6.28
C GLN A 219 -3.72 -21.43 6.22
N SER A 220 -3.70 -22.62 6.82
CA SER A 220 -4.84 -23.55 6.90
C SER A 220 -6.02 -23.02 7.71
N ASP A 221 -5.79 -22.04 8.60
CA ASP A 221 -6.87 -21.38 9.35
C ASP A 221 -7.52 -20.24 8.55
N GLY A 222 -6.85 -19.75 7.49
CA GLY A 222 -7.36 -18.74 6.60
C GLY A 222 -8.21 -19.32 5.47
N LYS A 223 -9.15 -18.52 4.96
CA LYS A 223 -9.92 -18.87 3.77
C LYS A 223 -9.26 -18.25 2.53
N ARG A 224 -9.07 -19.04 1.47
CA ARG A 224 -8.73 -18.46 0.15
C ARG A 224 -9.92 -17.62 -0.34
N TYR A 225 -9.74 -16.30 -0.36
CA TYR A 225 -10.77 -15.34 -0.73
C TYR A 225 -10.88 -15.20 -2.25
N ALA A 226 -9.75 -15.22 -2.97
CA ALA A 226 -9.70 -15.23 -4.43
C ALA A 226 -8.47 -16.02 -4.92
N THR A 227 -8.55 -16.56 -6.14
CA THR A 227 -7.47 -17.29 -6.81
C THR A 227 -7.20 -16.73 -8.21
N GLY A 228 -6.21 -17.29 -8.90
CA GLY A 228 -5.84 -16.87 -10.24
C GLY A 228 -5.18 -15.50 -10.29
N ILE A 229 -4.58 -15.04 -9.18
CA ILE A 229 -3.88 -13.76 -9.08
C ILE A 229 -2.39 -14.01 -8.87
N ARG A 230 -1.55 -13.80 -9.90
CA ARG A 230 -0.11 -14.13 -9.83
C ARG A 230 0.58 -13.53 -8.60
N ASN A 231 0.42 -12.21 -8.39
CA ASN A 231 0.99 -11.49 -7.26
C ASN A 231 0.26 -10.14 -7.13
N ALA A 232 -0.44 -9.92 -6.01
CA ALA A 232 -1.15 -8.69 -5.70
C ALA A 232 -0.38 -7.87 -4.66
N VAL A 233 0.69 -7.20 -5.08
CA VAL A 233 1.46 -6.35 -4.16
C VAL A 233 0.62 -5.14 -3.72
N ALA A 234 -0.13 -4.54 -4.63
CA ALA A 234 -1.11 -3.50 -4.32
C ALA A 234 -2.47 -4.12 -3.99
N LEU A 235 -2.98 -3.90 -2.77
CA LEU A 235 -4.36 -4.18 -2.41
C LEU A 235 -4.86 -3.23 -1.32
N ASP A 236 -6.12 -2.85 -1.38
CA ASP A 236 -6.75 -1.98 -0.39
C ASP A 236 -8.25 -2.25 -0.28
N TRP A 237 -8.80 -1.92 0.90
CA TRP A 237 -10.22 -2.00 1.18
C TRP A 237 -10.88 -0.65 0.93
N ASN A 238 -11.75 -0.57 -0.08
CA ASN A 238 -12.55 0.63 -0.30
C ASN A 238 -13.73 0.66 0.68
N THR A 239 -13.68 1.58 1.65
CA THR A 239 -14.74 1.75 2.67
C THR A 239 -16.01 2.38 2.12
N ALA A 240 -15.95 3.09 0.99
CA ALA A 240 -17.14 3.68 0.37
C ALA A 240 -18.03 2.60 -0.30
N THR A 241 -17.44 1.48 -0.73
CA THR A 241 -18.15 0.39 -1.42
C THR A 241 -18.07 -0.94 -0.68
N ASN A 242 -17.40 -0.99 0.47
CA ASN A 242 -17.15 -2.19 1.27
C ASN A 242 -16.64 -3.37 0.41
N THR A 243 -15.66 -3.07 -0.43
CA THR A 243 -15.14 -4.01 -1.42
C THR A 243 -13.62 -4.02 -1.40
N LEU A 244 -13.03 -5.22 -1.52
CA LEU A 244 -11.60 -5.40 -1.68
C LEU A 244 -11.22 -5.14 -3.14
N TYR A 245 -10.14 -4.40 -3.34
CA TYR A 245 -9.53 -4.24 -4.66
C TYR A 245 -8.06 -4.60 -4.60
N ALA A 246 -7.53 -5.06 -5.73
CA ALA A 246 -6.13 -5.41 -5.87
C ALA A 246 -5.63 -5.08 -7.26
N LEU A 247 -4.32 -4.85 -7.41
CA LEU A 247 -3.68 -4.86 -8.71
C LEU A 247 -2.72 -6.05 -8.83
N GLN A 248 -2.86 -6.80 -9.91
CA GLN A 248 -2.03 -7.95 -10.21
C GLN A 248 -0.81 -7.53 -11.03
N HIS A 249 0.35 -8.08 -10.66
CA HIS A 249 1.52 -8.15 -11.53
C HIS A 249 1.33 -9.25 -12.58
N GLY A 250 1.29 -8.88 -13.86
CA GLY A 250 1.27 -9.80 -15.00
C GLY A 250 2.46 -10.76 -15.00
N ARG A 251 2.42 -11.79 -15.86
CA ARG A 251 3.55 -12.73 -16.02
C ARG A 251 4.62 -12.15 -16.96
N ASP A 252 5.86 -12.60 -16.80
CA ASP A 252 7.03 -12.03 -17.48
C ASP A 252 7.47 -12.88 -18.68
N ASN A 253 8.00 -12.30 -19.76
CA ASN A 253 8.70 -12.99 -20.86
C ASN A 253 7.73 -13.69 -21.82
N LEU A 254 6.71 -12.99 -22.31
CA LEU A 254 5.70 -13.54 -23.22
C LEU A 254 6.33 -13.98 -24.54
N ASN A 255 7.40 -13.29 -24.94
CA ASN A 255 8.29 -13.61 -26.05
C ASN A 255 9.06 -14.94 -25.91
N ASN A 256 9.24 -15.50 -24.71
CA ASN A 256 10.01 -16.74 -24.51
C ASN A 256 9.29 -18.03 -24.95
N TRP A 257 8.28 -17.93 -25.83
CA TRP A 257 7.49 -19.06 -26.31
C TRP A 257 7.52 -19.21 -27.83
N GLY A 258 8.48 -19.97 -28.35
CA GLY A 258 8.46 -20.48 -29.73
C GLY A 258 8.32 -19.42 -30.83
N GLY A 259 8.67 -18.16 -30.57
CA GLY A 259 8.48 -17.03 -31.49
C GLY A 259 7.02 -16.56 -31.65
N ALA A 260 6.09 -17.01 -30.82
CA ALA A 260 4.67 -16.63 -30.91
C ALA A 260 4.41 -15.15 -30.59
N PHE A 261 5.30 -14.52 -29.82
CA PHE A 261 5.19 -13.13 -29.41
C PHE A 261 6.54 -12.43 -29.59
N THR A 262 6.52 -11.18 -30.06
CA THR A 262 7.73 -10.36 -30.21
C THR A 262 8.07 -9.64 -28.90
N ASP A 263 9.24 -9.02 -28.85
CA ASP A 263 9.66 -8.19 -27.71
C ASP A 263 8.72 -6.99 -27.52
N GLU A 264 8.21 -6.39 -28.61
CA GLU A 264 7.22 -5.31 -28.56
C GLU A 264 5.93 -5.74 -27.89
N VAL A 265 5.43 -6.93 -28.24
CA VAL A 265 4.23 -7.49 -27.60
C VAL A 265 4.55 -7.81 -26.14
N SER A 266 5.68 -8.46 -25.87
CA SER A 266 6.05 -8.84 -24.51
C SER A 266 6.36 -7.65 -23.61
N ALA A 267 6.71 -6.47 -24.14
CA ALA A 267 6.96 -5.28 -23.32
C ALA A 267 5.68 -4.53 -22.93
N GLU A 268 4.54 -4.85 -23.54
CA GLU A 268 3.25 -4.22 -23.26
C GLU A 268 2.21 -5.24 -22.74
N LEU A 269 2.44 -6.55 -22.93
CA LEU A 269 1.61 -7.64 -22.47
C LEU A 269 2.43 -8.68 -21.68
N PRO A 270 1.79 -9.43 -20.77
CA PRO A 270 0.41 -9.27 -20.32
C PRO A 270 0.16 -7.99 -19.53
N SER A 271 -1.11 -7.57 -19.50
CA SER A 271 -1.52 -6.36 -18.80
C SER A 271 -1.28 -6.47 -17.30
N GLU A 272 -0.98 -5.35 -16.65
CA GLU A 272 -1.24 -5.20 -15.22
C GLU A 272 -2.74 -5.02 -15.03
N GLU A 273 -3.33 -5.66 -14.03
CA GLU A 273 -4.80 -5.78 -13.93
C GLU A 273 -5.32 -5.15 -12.65
N PHE A 274 -6.25 -4.20 -12.74
CA PHE A 274 -7.00 -3.69 -11.59
C PHE A 274 -8.25 -4.54 -11.38
N LEU A 275 -8.35 -5.16 -10.21
CA LEU A 275 -9.34 -6.18 -9.88
C LEU A 275 -10.30 -5.67 -8.80
N MET A 276 -11.59 -5.86 -9.02
CA MET A 276 -12.61 -5.80 -7.96
C MET A 276 -12.76 -7.23 -7.41
N VAL A 277 -12.25 -7.48 -6.20
CA VAL A 277 -12.06 -8.83 -5.67
C VAL A 277 -13.25 -9.23 -4.80
N LYS A 278 -13.97 -10.26 -5.24
CA LYS A 278 -15.08 -10.87 -4.50
C LYS A 278 -14.67 -12.23 -3.95
N ASP A 279 -15.38 -12.67 -2.93
CA ASP A 279 -15.22 -14.02 -2.37
C ASP A 279 -15.46 -15.07 -3.47
N GLY A 280 -14.50 -15.96 -3.66
CA GLY A 280 -14.53 -17.03 -4.67
C GLY A 280 -14.11 -16.61 -6.08
N ALA A 281 -13.68 -15.35 -6.30
CA ALA A 281 -13.25 -14.89 -7.61
C ALA A 281 -12.03 -15.68 -8.14
N ASP A 282 -11.98 -15.88 -9.45
CA ASP A 282 -10.88 -16.54 -10.16
C ASP A 282 -10.46 -15.72 -11.39
N PHE A 283 -9.29 -15.08 -11.28
CA PHE A 283 -8.74 -14.22 -12.32
C PHE A 283 -7.87 -14.96 -13.34
N GLY A 284 -7.76 -16.28 -13.25
CA GLY A 284 -7.30 -17.16 -14.32
C GLY A 284 -5.81 -17.43 -14.42
N TRP A 285 -4.91 -16.76 -13.68
CA TRP A 285 -3.50 -17.20 -13.63
C TRP A 285 -3.43 -18.66 -13.11
N PRO A 286 -2.53 -19.54 -13.60
CA PRO A 286 -1.52 -19.29 -14.64
C PRO A 286 -2.03 -19.53 -16.06
N TYR A 287 -3.23 -20.08 -16.21
CA TYR A 287 -3.76 -20.52 -17.49
C TYR A 287 -4.10 -19.36 -18.42
N CYS A 288 -4.41 -18.19 -17.86
CA CYS A 288 -4.92 -17.04 -18.58
C CYS A 288 -4.06 -15.82 -18.32
N TYR A 289 -3.93 -14.96 -19.32
CA TYR A 289 -3.36 -13.63 -19.20
C TYR A 289 -4.29 -12.59 -19.83
N ASN A 290 -4.27 -11.35 -19.35
CA ASN A 290 -5.11 -10.29 -19.89
C ASN A 290 -4.41 -9.51 -21.00
N ASP A 291 -5.10 -9.33 -22.12
CA ASP A 291 -4.74 -8.43 -23.22
C ASP A 291 -5.70 -7.24 -23.23
N HIS A 292 -5.18 -6.06 -22.87
CA HIS A 292 -5.97 -4.83 -22.81
C HIS A 292 -6.28 -4.24 -24.20
N TYR A 293 -5.51 -4.55 -25.23
CA TYR A 293 -5.82 -4.16 -26.61
C TYR A 293 -7.03 -4.93 -27.12
N GLN A 294 -7.08 -6.24 -26.84
CA GLN A 294 -8.20 -7.10 -27.22
C GLN A 294 -9.36 -7.08 -26.22
N LYS A 295 -9.13 -6.57 -25.01
CA LYS A 295 -10.07 -6.58 -23.87
C LYS A 295 -10.52 -8.01 -23.50
N LYS A 296 -9.58 -8.95 -23.51
CA LYS A 296 -9.82 -10.40 -23.34
C LYS A 296 -8.83 -11.04 -22.37
N LYS A 297 -9.28 -12.11 -21.72
CA LYS A 297 -8.43 -13.09 -21.04
C LYS A 297 -8.09 -14.20 -22.03
N LEU A 298 -6.84 -14.29 -22.44
CA LEU A 298 -6.37 -15.25 -23.43
C LEU A 298 -5.65 -16.41 -22.75
N LEU A 299 -5.75 -17.58 -23.35
CA LEU A 299 -5.00 -18.76 -22.92
C LEU A 299 -3.51 -18.47 -23.03
N ALA A 300 -2.78 -18.77 -21.96
CA ALA A 300 -1.35 -18.56 -21.90
C ALA A 300 -0.60 -19.55 -22.81
N PRO A 301 0.50 -19.10 -23.44
CA PRO A 301 1.23 -19.92 -24.41
C PRO A 301 1.71 -21.26 -23.85
N GLU A 302 2.11 -21.28 -22.58
CA GLU A 302 2.59 -22.48 -21.88
C GLU A 302 1.52 -23.59 -21.80
N TYR A 303 0.25 -23.24 -22.06
CA TYR A 303 -0.91 -24.13 -22.04
C TYR A 303 -1.57 -24.28 -23.42
N GLY A 304 -0.88 -23.88 -24.50
CA GLY A 304 -1.36 -24.02 -25.89
C GLY A 304 -2.05 -22.78 -26.47
N GLY A 305 -1.92 -21.63 -25.80
CA GLY A 305 -2.38 -20.34 -26.32
C GLY A 305 -1.53 -19.82 -27.49
N ASP A 306 -2.17 -19.02 -28.35
CA ASP A 306 -1.61 -18.46 -29.59
C ASP A 306 -1.80 -16.94 -29.70
N GLY A 307 -2.22 -16.29 -28.60
CA GLY A 307 -2.59 -14.87 -28.59
C GLY A 307 -4.00 -14.55 -29.08
N LYS A 308 -4.83 -15.57 -29.37
CA LYS A 308 -6.21 -15.41 -29.82
C LYS A 308 -7.21 -16.28 -29.07
N ARG A 309 -6.80 -17.49 -28.66
CA ARG A 309 -7.65 -18.43 -27.93
C ARG A 309 -8.00 -17.94 -26.53
N GLU A 310 -9.27 -18.04 -26.16
CA GLU A 310 -9.74 -17.82 -24.78
C GLU A 310 -9.91 -19.16 -24.05
N ASP A 311 -10.52 -20.17 -24.67
CA ASP A 311 -10.74 -21.51 -24.09
C ASP A 311 -11.28 -21.45 -22.64
N GLN A 312 -10.55 -22.04 -21.69
CA GLN A 312 -10.89 -22.02 -20.25
C GLN A 312 -10.86 -20.63 -19.61
N CYS A 313 -10.40 -19.61 -20.33
CA CYS A 313 -10.33 -18.22 -19.87
C CYS A 313 -11.63 -17.44 -20.06
N ALA A 314 -12.56 -17.92 -20.89
CA ALA A 314 -13.82 -17.23 -21.16
C ALA A 314 -14.71 -17.06 -19.91
N GLY A 315 -14.59 -17.98 -18.94
CA GLY A 315 -15.35 -17.96 -17.68
C GLY A 315 -14.64 -17.29 -16.50
N LYS A 316 -13.43 -16.73 -16.70
CA LYS A 316 -12.65 -16.11 -15.62
C LYS A 316 -13.09 -14.67 -15.36
N ASP A 317 -12.94 -14.23 -14.12
CA ASP A 317 -13.21 -12.85 -13.73
C ASP A 317 -12.28 -11.89 -14.48
N LYS A 318 -12.85 -10.77 -14.94
CA LYS A 318 -12.15 -9.77 -15.74
C LYS A 318 -11.73 -8.57 -14.87
N PRO A 319 -10.63 -7.88 -15.24
CA PRO A 319 -10.26 -6.65 -14.57
C PRO A 319 -11.31 -5.55 -14.81
N ILE A 320 -11.43 -4.64 -13.84
CA ILE A 320 -12.25 -3.42 -13.98
C ILE A 320 -11.50 -2.31 -14.72
N MET A 321 -10.17 -2.41 -14.82
CA MET A 321 -9.28 -1.59 -15.65
C MET A 321 -7.97 -2.36 -15.85
N ALA A 322 -7.32 -2.18 -16.99
CA ALA A 322 -6.04 -2.83 -17.29
C ALA A 322 -5.03 -1.78 -17.76
N PHE A 323 -3.76 -2.02 -17.47
CA PHE A 323 -2.64 -1.16 -17.84
C PHE A 323 -1.64 -1.93 -18.69
N PRO A 324 -0.76 -1.24 -19.42
CA PRO A 324 0.39 -1.86 -20.04
C PRO A 324 1.20 -2.70 -19.06
N GLY A 325 1.77 -3.78 -19.58
CA GLY A 325 2.52 -4.76 -18.81
C GLY A 325 3.76 -4.16 -18.14
N HIS A 326 4.17 -4.83 -17.07
CA HIS A 326 5.42 -4.63 -16.35
C HIS A 326 5.53 -3.31 -15.60
N TRP A 327 4.48 -2.49 -15.50
CA TRP A 327 4.52 -1.25 -14.71
C TRP A 327 4.63 -1.50 -13.20
N ALA A 328 4.40 -2.74 -12.75
CA ALA A 328 4.59 -3.19 -11.38
C ALA A 328 3.80 -2.35 -10.35
N PRO A 329 2.45 -2.45 -10.34
CA PRO A 329 1.64 -1.75 -9.35
C PRO A 329 1.92 -2.30 -7.94
N ASN A 330 2.49 -1.47 -7.09
CA ASN A 330 3.03 -1.90 -5.80
C ASN A 330 2.28 -1.37 -4.59
N ASP A 331 1.42 -0.36 -4.75
CA ASP A 331 0.49 0.04 -3.69
C ASP A 331 -0.79 0.65 -4.28
N LEU A 332 -1.87 0.58 -3.52
CA LEU A 332 -3.20 1.08 -3.84
C LEU A 332 -3.74 1.82 -2.62
N LEU A 333 -4.29 3.01 -2.82
CA LEU A 333 -4.94 3.77 -1.76
C LEU A 333 -6.22 4.44 -2.27
N PHE A 334 -7.34 4.20 -1.60
CA PHE A 334 -8.56 5.00 -1.84
C PHE A 334 -8.55 6.27 -0.99
N TYR A 335 -8.54 7.42 -1.65
CA TYR A 335 -8.39 8.70 -0.96
C TYR A 335 -9.70 9.15 -0.30
N THR A 336 -9.68 9.38 1.00
CA THR A 336 -10.85 9.78 1.80
C THR A 336 -10.72 11.18 2.41
N GLY A 337 -9.52 11.76 2.34
CA GLY A 337 -9.21 13.09 2.87
C GLY A 337 -9.98 14.22 2.20
N ASN A 338 -9.90 15.41 2.81
CA ASN A 338 -10.57 16.62 2.31
C ASN A 338 -9.59 17.72 1.89
N GLN A 339 -8.28 17.47 1.93
CA GLN A 339 -7.28 18.46 1.52
C GLN A 339 -7.21 18.58 0.00
N PHE A 340 -7.32 17.46 -0.71
CA PHE A 340 -7.25 17.44 -2.16
C PHE A 340 -8.58 17.92 -2.77
N PRO A 341 -8.58 18.45 -4.01
CA PRO A 341 -9.82 18.83 -4.69
C PRO A 341 -10.85 17.69 -4.69
N ALA A 342 -12.14 18.04 -4.59
CA ALA A 342 -13.23 17.08 -4.38
C ALA A 342 -13.26 15.90 -5.36
N ARG A 343 -12.78 16.09 -6.60
CA ARG A 343 -12.69 15.03 -7.61
C ARG A 343 -11.77 13.85 -7.24
N TYR A 344 -10.82 14.06 -6.31
CA TYR A 344 -9.92 13.00 -5.82
C TYR A 344 -10.59 12.12 -4.77
N LYS A 345 -11.65 12.60 -4.12
CA LYS A 345 -12.31 11.90 -3.04
C LYS A 345 -12.97 10.61 -3.53
N ASN A 346 -12.71 9.53 -2.80
CA ASN A 346 -13.08 8.15 -3.10
C ASN A 346 -12.49 7.58 -4.40
N GLY A 347 -11.59 8.32 -5.08
CA GLY A 347 -10.80 7.79 -6.19
C GLY A 347 -9.60 6.98 -5.68
N ALA A 348 -8.98 6.24 -6.59
CA ALA A 348 -7.83 5.38 -6.29
C ALA A 348 -6.52 6.05 -6.70
N PHE A 349 -5.53 6.01 -5.82
CA PHE A 349 -4.14 6.24 -6.16
C PHE A 349 -3.41 4.91 -6.31
N VAL A 350 -2.55 4.80 -7.32
CA VAL A 350 -1.78 3.58 -7.61
C VAL A 350 -0.32 3.94 -7.79
N CYS A 351 0.57 3.28 -7.05
CA CYS A 351 2.02 3.37 -7.24
C CYS A 351 2.50 2.37 -8.29
N PHE A 352 2.97 2.85 -9.45
CA PHE A 352 3.63 2.01 -10.45
C PHE A 352 5.13 2.07 -10.26
N HIS A 353 5.71 1.00 -9.70
CA HIS A 353 7.11 0.93 -9.28
C HIS A 353 8.12 0.92 -10.42
N GLY A 354 7.64 0.63 -11.63
CA GLY A 354 8.44 0.67 -12.84
C GLY A 354 8.98 -0.69 -13.26
N SER A 355 9.14 -0.85 -14.56
CA SER A 355 9.42 -2.11 -15.21
C SER A 355 10.87 -2.55 -15.10
N TRP A 356 11.07 -3.87 -15.19
CA TRP A 356 12.35 -4.48 -15.52
C TRP A 356 12.28 -5.33 -16.79
N ASN A 357 11.13 -5.97 -17.02
CA ASN A 357 10.93 -6.93 -18.09
C ASN A 357 10.39 -6.30 -19.38
N ARG A 358 11.10 -5.30 -19.89
CA ARG A 358 10.78 -4.63 -21.16
C ARG A 358 11.96 -4.57 -22.12
N ALA A 359 13.14 -4.99 -21.69
CA ALA A 359 14.34 -5.00 -22.53
C ALA A 359 14.10 -5.86 -23.79
N PRO A 360 14.61 -5.42 -24.97
CA PRO A 360 15.47 -4.26 -25.21
C PRO A 360 14.72 -2.91 -25.33
N LEU A 361 13.40 -2.88 -25.15
CA LEU A 361 12.61 -1.65 -25.20
C LEU A 361 12.74 -0.81 -23.92
N LYS A 362 12.36 0.46 -24.06
CA LYS A 362 12.36 1.45 -22.97
C LYS A 362 11.51 0.98 -21.79
N GLN A 363 12.01 1.23 -20.59
CA GLN A 363 11.28 0.97 -19.35
C GLN A 363 10.06 1.90 -19.24
N GLY A 364 9.09 1.56 -18.39
CA GLY A 364 7.94 2.42 -18.11
C GLY A 364 7.31 2.10 -16.76
N GLY A 365 6.28 2.87 -16.40
CA GLY A 365 5.86 3.02 -15.01
C GLY A 365 6.68 4.13 -14.34
N TYR A 366 7.04 3.97 -13.06
CA TYR A 366 7.78 4.96 -12.27
C TYR A 366 6.98 6.23 -11.92
N PHE A 367 5.66 6.12 -11.80
CA PHE A 367 4.78 7.23 -11.45
C PHE A 367 3.68 6.79 -10.49
N VAL A 368 3.00 7.75 -9.89
CA VAL A 368 1.75 7.55 -9.14
C VAL A 368 0.60 7.98 -10.03
N ALA A 369 -0.37 7.09 -10.24
CA ALA A 369 -1.59 7.38 -10.98
C ALA A 369 -2.71 7.78 -10.02
N PHE A 370 -3.64 8.60 -10.50
CA PHE A 370 -4.96 8.79 -9.94
C PHE A 370 -6.02 8.21 -10.88
N ILE A 371 -7.00 7.49 -10.35
CA ILE A 371 -8.12 6.91 -11.09
C ILE A 371 -9.42 7.42 -10.44
N PRO A 372 -10.26 8.17 -11.17
CA PRO A 372 -11.55 8.60 -10.64
C PRO A 372 -12.50 7.41 -10.53
N PHE A 373 -13.28 7.35 -9.44
CA PHE A 373 -14.22 6.25 -9.18
C PHE A 373 -15.67 6.74 -9.13
N GLY A 374 -16.56 5.94 -9.69
CA GLY A 374 -18.00 6.09 -9.59
C GLY A 374 -18.56 5.47 -8.31
N LYS A 375 -19.83 5.78 -8.03
CA LYS A 375 -20.57 5.24 -6.87
C LYS A 375 -20.80 3.73 -6.95
N ASP A 376 -20.68 3.13 -8.13
CA ASP A 376 -20.77 1.69 -8.38
C ASP A 376 -19.48 0.94 -8.04
N GLY A 377 -18.45 1.66 -7.55
CA GLY A 377 -17.16 1.09 -7.21
C GLY A 377 -16.30 0.74 -8.41
N ARG A 378 -16.54 1.35 -9.56
CA ARG A 378 -15.72 1.19 -10.76
C ARG A 378 -15.06 2.50 -11.19
N PRO A 379 -13.97 2.45 -11.98
CA PRO A 379 -13.42 3.64 -12.58
C PRO A 379 -14.48 4.39 -13.40
N SER A 380 -14.61 5.70 -13.16
CA SER A 380 -15.53 6.58 -13.89
C SER A 380 -14.86 7.33 -15.04
N GLY A 381 -13.60 7.04 -15.31
CA GLY A 381 -12.79 7.68 -16.34
C GLY A 381 -11.42 7.03 -16.48
N ASN A 382 -10.59 7.61 -17.35
CA ASN A 382 -9.20 7.18 -17.51
C ASN A 382 -8.38 7.53 -16.27
N TYR A 383 -7.26 6.82 -16.08
CA TYR A 383 -6.27 7.22 -15.10
C TYR A 383 -5.52 8.48 -15.55
N GLU A 384 -4.97 9.20 -14.60
CA GLU A 384 -4.19 10.41 -14.79
C GLU A 384 -2.88 10.29 -14.03
N VAL A 385 -1.80 10.82 -14.58
CA VAL A 385 -0.52 10.88 -13.87
C VAL A 385 -0.60 11.95 -12.78
N PHE A 386 -0.41 11.52 -11.54
CA PHE A 386 -0.48 12.39 -10.37
C PHE A 386 0.90 12.87 -9.92
N ALA A 387 1.87 11.97 -9.86
CA ALA A 387 3.26 12.28 -9.52
C ALA A 387 4.21 11.48 -10.39
N GLU A 388 5.25 12.11 -10.93
CA GLU A 388 6.19 11.53 -11.89
C GLU A 388 7.62 12.05 -11.64
N ASN A 389 8.58 11.67 -12.50
CA ASN A 389 10.01 12.04 -12.41
C ASN A 389 10.78 11.33 -11.28
N PHE A 390 10.28 10.21 -10.76
CA PHE A 390 10.98 9.42 -9.75
C PHE A 390 12.30 8.85 -10.27
N ALA A 391 12.32 8.34 -11.51
CA ALA A 391 13.52 7.75 -12.10
C ALA A 391 14.63 8.78 -12.34
N GLY A 392 14.31 10.08 -12.35
CA GLY A 392 15.27 11.16 -12.57
C GLY A 392 15.69 11.35 -14.03
N VAL A 393 14.96 10.73 -14.95
CA VAL A 393 15.03 10.88 -16.40
C VAL A 393 13.64 11.31 -16.89
N ALA A 394 13.60 12.15 -17.92
CA ALA A 394 12.34 12.68 -18.42
C ALA A 394 11.45 11.57 -19.00
N GLU A 395 10.20 11.52 -18.55
CA GLU A 395 9.15 10.69 -19.15
C GLU A 395 8.79 11.22 -20.53
N GLN A 396 8.82 10.34 -21.54
CA GLN A 396 8.42 10.70 -22.89
C GLN A 396 6.89 10.63 -22.97
N GLY A 397 6.24 11.73 -23.37
CA GLY A 397 4.78 11.83 -23.48
C GLY A 397 4.04 11.73 -22.13
N THR A 398 2.71 11.74 -22.15
CA THR A 398 1.85 11.58 -20.96
C THR A 398 1.37 10.13 -20.85
N PRO A 399 1.82 9.32 -19.86
CA PRO A 399 1.41 7.93 -19.68
C PRO A 399 -0.07 7.67 -19.99
N GLY A 400 -0.34 6.74 -20.90
CA GLY A 400 -1.71 6.37 -21.32
C GLY A 400 -2.32 7.13 -22.49
N GLN A 401 -1.64 8.15 -23.04
CA GLN A 401 -2.16 8.88 -24.21
C GLN A 401 -1.75 8.27 -25.56
N ASN A 402 -0.62 7.56 -25.63
CA ASN A 402 -0.17 6.83 -26.83
C ASN A 402 0.89 5.77 -26.47
N SER A 403 1.33 5.01 -27.48
CA SER A 403 2.29 3.90 -27.34
C SER A 403 3.68 4.30 -26.86
N ASN A 404 4.04 5.58 -26.79
CA ASN A 404 5.33 6.06 -26.27
C ASN A 404 5.22 6.68 -24.87
N ALA A 405 4.00 6.79 -24.35
CA ALA A 405 3.73 7.63 -23.20
C ALA A 405 4.10 6.92 -21.89
N GLY A 406 4.94 7.57 -21.07
CA GLY A 406 5.49 7.00 -19.84
C GLY A 406 6.69 6.09 -20.04
N LYS A 407 7.35 6.18 -21.21
CA LYS A 407 8.58 5.44 -21.49
C LYS A 407 9.81 6.26 -21.10
N LEU A 408 10.76 5.58 -20.49
CA LEU A 408 11.99 6.16 -19.95
C LEU A 408 13.20 5.68 -20.74
N ASP A 409 14.13 6.60 -21.00
CA ASP A 409 15.46 6.24 -21.47
C ASP A 409 16.30 5.72 -20.28
N LEU A 410 15.95 4.51 -19.87
CA LEU A 410 16.51 3.82 -18.71
C LEU A 410 16.88 2.41 -19.15
N ALA A 411 18.16 2.06 -19.05
CA ALA A 411 18.64 0.74 -19.48
C ALA A 411 18.23 -0.36 -18.48
N SER A 412 18.40 -0.09 -17.19
CA SER A 412 18.08 -1.00 -16.10
C SER A 412 17.24 -0.31 -15.03
N PRO A 413 16.34 -1.04 -14.33
CA PRO A 413 15.66 -0.49 -13.15
C PRO A 413 16.62 -0.02 -12.04
N GLY A 414 17.85 -0.53 -12.03
CA GLY A 414 18.90 -0.11 -11.09
C GLY A 414 19.42 1.30 -11.34
N ASP A 415 19.21 1.86 -12.52
CA ASP A 415 19.68 3.20 -12.89
C ASP A 415 18.72 4.30 -12.42
N ALA A 416 17.52 3.93 -11.96
CA ALA A 416 16.51 4.88 -11.50
C ALA A 416 16.92 5.56 -10.19
N LYS A 417 16.82 6.89 -10.11
CA LYS A 417 17.14 7.65 -8.88
C LYS A 417 16.22 7.28 -7.71
N HIS A 418 14.93 7.11 -7.99
CA HIS A 418 13.90 6.66 -7.06
C HIS A 418 12.88 5.76 -7.81
N ARG A 419 12.15 4.94 -7.06
CA ARG A 419 11.07 4.10 -7.58
C ARG A 419 9.88 4.14 -6.62
N PRO A 420 8.72 4.72 -7.02
CA PRO A 420 7.59 4.91 -6.12
C PRO A 420 7.06 3.55 -5.67
N MET A 421 6.82 3.40 -4.37
CA MET A 421 6.60 2.09 -3.77
C MET A 421 5.32 2.05 -2.95
N GLY A 422 5.25 2.78 -1.84
CA GLY A 422 4.11 2.78 -0.92
C GLY A 422 3.33 4.10 -0.94
N LEU A 423 2.07 4.04 -0.53
CA LEU A 423 1.14 5.16 -0.38
C LEU A 423 0.55 5.16 1.03
N ALA A 424 0.35 6.33 1.63
CA ALA A 424 -0.43 6.45 2.86
C ALA A 424 -1.08 7.83 2.96
N GLN A 425 -2.22 7.92 3.66
CA GLN A 425 -2.94 9.19 3.84
C GLN A 425 -2.73 9.75 5.25
N GLY A 426 -2.30 10.99 5.36
CA GLY A 426 -2.23 11.72 6.63
C GLY A 426 -3.60 12.10 7.19
N PRO A 427 -3.70 12.38 8.50
CA PRO A 427 -4.95 12.83 9.13
C PRO A 427 -5.44 14.18 8.59
N ASP A 428 -4.53 14.99 8.05
CA ASP A 428 -4.84 16.26 7.40
C ASP A 428 -5.31 16.09 5.94
N GLY A 429 -5.28 14.87 5.40
CA GLY A 429 -5.58 14.57 4.00
C GLY A 429 -4.38 14.73 3.05
N SER A 430 -3.15 14.91 3.55
CA SER A 430 -1.94 14.83 2.73
C SER A 430 -1.68 13.39 2.27
N LEU A 431 -0.99 13.21 1.13
CA LEU A 431 -0.59 11.89 0.62
C LEU A 431 0.91 11.69 0.84
N TYR A 432 1.30 10.59 1.46
CA TYR A 432 2.68 10.16 1.60
C TYR A 432 3.02 9.15 0.50
N ILE A 433 4.20 9.29 -0.09
CA ILE A 433 4.73 8.38 -1.12
C ILE A 433 6.11 7.92 -0.67
N THR A 434 6.39 6.63 -0.65
CA THR A 434 7.73 6.09 -0.35
C THR A 434 8.47 5.68 -1.63
N ASP A 435 9.80 5.67 -1.61
CA ASP A 435 10.60 4.99 -2.65
C ASP A 435 11.47 3.85 -2.14
N SER A 436 11.67 2.84 -2.97
CA SER A 436 12.42 1.65 -2.59
C SER A 436 13.94 1.74 -2.81
N VAL A 437 14.46 2.85 -3.33
CA VAL A 437 15.88 3.00 -3.71
C VAL A 437 16.65 3.67 -2.59
N LYS A 438 16.25 4.89 -2.20
CA LYS A 438 16.87 5.68 -1.12
C LYS A 438 16.06 5.63 0.17
N GLY A 439 14.77 5.31 0.08
CA GLY A 439 13.87 5.37 1.22
C GLY A 439 13.42 6.79 1.51
N THR A 440 13.38 7.65 0.49
CA THR A 440 12.73 8.95 0.57
C THR A 440 11.23 8.74 0.77
N VAL A 441 10.66 9.59 1.62
CA VAL A 441 9.23 9.72 1.83
C VAL A 441 8.86 11.14 1.46
N TRP A 442 8.03 11.32 0.44
CA TRP A 442 7.45 12.63 0.13
C TRP A 442 6.12 12.78 0.84
N ARG A 443 5.82 14.01 1.27
CA ARG A 443 4.47 14.43 1.67
C ARG A 443 3.94 15.40 0.63
N VAL A 444 2.87 14.99 -0.05
CA VAL A 444 2.18 15.75 -1.10
C VAL A 444 0.93 16.40 -0.52
N MET A 445 0.78 17.69 -0.79
CA MET A 445 -0.32 18.51 -0.29
C MET A 445 -0.96 19.28 -1.44
N ALA A 446 -2.27 19.56 -1.31
CA ALA A 446 -2.90 20.52 -2.20
C ALA A 446 -2.34 21.92 -1.91
N SER A 447 -1.89 22.61 -2.96
CA SER A 447 -1.43 23.99 -2.85
C SER A 447 -2.63 24.89 -2.57
N ALA A 448 -2.47 25.88 -1.69
CA ALA A 448 -3.47 26.92 -1.53
C ALA A 448 -3.75 27.54 -2.91
N LYS A 449 -5.03 27.69 -3.28
CA LYS A 449 -5.39 28.44 -4.49
C LYS A 449 -4.75 29.82 -4.38
N LYS A 450 -3.82 30.12 -5.30
CA LYS A 450 -3.33 31.50 -5.47
C LYS A 450 -4.43 32.38 -6.01
#